data_AF-A0A4P7W4P2-F1
#
_entry.id   AF-A0A4P7W4P2-F1
#
_cell.length_a   1.000
_cell.length_b   1.000
_cell.length_c   1.000
_cell.angle_alpha   90.00
_cell.angle_beta   90.00
_cell.angle_gamma   90.00
#
_symmetry.space_group_name_H-M   'P 1'
#
loop_
_entity.id
_entity.type
_entity.pdbx_description
1 polymer ?
#
loop_
_entity_poly.entity_id
_entity_poly.type
_entity_poly.pdbx_seq_one_letter_code
_entity_poly.pdbx_strand_id
1 'polypeptide(L)'
;MYITIENAIRETIGSVFEQTAIAEWLAEVEQEIEKRSIANGLIIFWDEFTSVMDTLKSDRINLLQNIAEKSQHHNIFLFLISHRVEAQSTDNKAKDITKMSDRFDEIDYKMDSLSTYLIMRHSFTIPDIESNEQFKAFKNIVLPKIGEVLDFLTHGNAEQVGHIKELLPMHPYTAFLCSEVSNFIGSSNRSVIKFMHDGDSGFEAFLNNENCYDVDMLMTADTLWDFFYPTFDADPASVTFTGLFNSFEDKVRAQGEDHLRVFKAILLLNALSPKFKKSIELMTPNDNVLRCMFAGDRAHSKVIDILNYLDENKIVVRDIFGEFKIRGTSYNQNEMNKRRQDEQSAYKTSISVLDYDTVSKEDLGGLFQIGVSVKRETAVQFFSCEDSEQLLRSRLNKFTSDKPNYMHVAFFLALDEENREIKSTLLNNFSKEFENLVIVLAEETFSIQAYNKFIDAVATSKVARSHFNESEAKEFEKAAHAFVSKWITQLRHNTYNVYFNGESYREGTIDQLPDLLNNKLCAKIYNMGFETMRFPKTVTVRKLSNKYCRRKTVIS
;
A
#
# COMPACT_ATOMS: atom_id res chain seq x y z
N MET A 1 -26.84 39.08 -33.83
CA MET A 1 -25.67 39.58 -33.08
C MET A 1 -24.40 39.50 -33.93
N TYR A 2 -24.05 38.35 -34.52
CA TYR A 2 -22.91 38.21 -35.44
C TYR A 2 -22.92 39.18 -36.63
N ILE A 3 -24.05 39.28 -37.34
CA ILE A 3 -24.24 40.17 -38.50
C ILE A 3 -24.11 41.66 -38.13
N THR A 4 -24.49 42.01 -36.90
CA THR A 4 -24.46 43.40 -36.41
C THR A 4 -23.03 43.84 -36.09
N ILE A 5 -22.21 42.92 -35.56
CA ILE A 5 -20.79 43.15 -35.28
C ILE A 5 -19.99 43.20 -36.59
N GLU A 6 -20.29 42.30 -37.52
CA GLU A 6 -19.64 42.25 -38.85
C GLU A 6 -19.86 43.55 -39.64
N ASN A 7 -21.08 44.11 -39.61
CA ASN A 7 -21.40 45.38 -40.25
C ASN A 7 -20.71 46.58 -39.58
N ALA A 8 -20.65 46.61 -38.24
CA ALA A 8 -19.96 47.67 -37.53
C ALA A 8 -18.44 47.68 -37.81
N ILE A 9 -17.81 46.51 -37.90
CA ILE A 9 -16.39 46.37 -38.28
C ILE A 9 -16.16 46.85 -39.71
N ARG A 10 -17.06 46.50 -40.64
CA ARG A 10 -17.04 46.97 -42.04
C ARG A 10 -17.09 48.49 -42.16
N GLU A 11 -17.98 49.13 -41.41
CA GLU A 11 -18.15 50.59 -41.45
C GLU A 11 -16.98 51.34 -40.81
N THR A 12 -16.29 50.74 -39.84
CA THR A 12 -15.22 51.43 -39.09
C THR A 12 -13.83 51.21 -39.70
N ILE A 13 -13.56 50.06 -40.34
CA ILE A 13 -12.21 49.64 -40.78
C ILE A 13 -12.10 49.47 -42.31
N GLY A 14 -13.22 49.54 -43.05
CA GLY A 14 -13.24 49.66 -44.52
C GLY A 14 -12.95 48.39 -45.32
N SER A 15 -12.44 47.32 -44.70
CA SER A 15 -12.29 46.00 -45.33
C SER A 15 -12.87 44.92 -44.43
N VAL A 16 -13.76 44.10 -44.98
CA VAL A 16 -13.93 42.72 -44.48
C VAL A 16 -12.55 42.09 -44.55
N PHE A 17 -12.16 41.37 -43.52
CA PHE A 17 -10.93 40.58 -43.51
C PHE A 17 -10.82 39.76 -44.80
N GLU A 18 -10.01 40.20 -45.75
CA GLU A 18 -9.68 39.45 -46.98
C GLU A 18 -8.60 38.39 -46.72
N GLN A 19 -8.15 38.24 -45.47
CA GLN A 19 -7.19 37.20 -45.12
C GLN A 19 -7.88 35.86 -44.95
N THR A 20 -7.56 34.98 -45.90
CA THR A 20 -7.93 33.57 -45.90
C THR A 20 -7.20 32.75 -44.83
N ALA A 21 -6.22 33.34 -44.12
CA ALA A 21 -5.44 32.68 -43.06
C ALA A 21 -5.36 33.53 -41.78
N ILE A 22 -6.09 33.13 -40.73
CA ILE A 22 -6.07 33.75 -39.39
C ILE A 22 -4.65 33.89 -38.81
N ALA A 23 -3.73 32.99 -39.15
CA ALA A 23 -2.34 33.05 -38.68
C ALA A 23 -1.58 34.28 -39.22
N GLU A 24 -1.84 34.69 -40.47
CA GLU A 24 -1.24 35.90 -41.05
C GLU A 24 -1.83 37.16 -40.40
N TRP A 25 -3.14 37.15 -40.18
CA TRP A 25 -3.81 38.22 -39.47
C TRP A 25 -3.23 38.47 -38.09
N LEU A 26 -3.02 37.41 -37.30
CA LEU A 26 -2.45 37.53 -35.97
C LEU A 26 -1.03 38.13 -36.00
N ALA A 27 -0.23 37.80 -37.02
CA ALA A 27 1.09 38.39 -37.22
C ALA A 27 1.04 39.88 -37.59
N GLU A 28 0.11 40.29 -38.45
CA GLU A 28 -0.03 41.70 -38.78
C GLU A 28 -0.55 42.53 -37.59
N VAL A 29 -1.48 41.97 -36.82
CA VAL A 29 -1.99 42.59 -35.59
C VAL A 29 -0.87 42.78 -34.58
N GLU A 30 -0.06 41.76 -34.36
CA GLU A 30 1.10 41.84 -33.46
C GLU A 30 2.09 42.92 -33.90
N GLN A 31 2.46 42.96 -35.19
CA GLN A 31 3.34 44.00 -35.72
C GLN A 31 2.78 45.42 -35.58
N GLU A 32 1.48 45.62 -35.82
CA GLU A 32 0.86 46.93 -35.63
C GLU A 32 0.75 47.34 -34.15
N ILE A 33 0.52 46.38 -33.25
CA ILE A 33 0.54 46.62 -31.80
C ILE A 33 1.93 47.08 -31.33
N GLU A 34 3.00 46.42 -31.80
CA GLU A 34 4.37 46.82 -31.51
C GLU A 34 4.72 48.19 -32.09
N LYS A 35 4.39 48.42 -33.37
CA LYS A 35 4.65 49.67 -34.08
C LYS A 35 3.96 50.87 -33.42
N ARG A 36 2.76 50.66 -32.88
CA ARG A 36 2.01 51.66 -32.11
C ARG A 36 2.43 51.76 -30.65
N SER A 37 3.39 50.95 -30.22
CA SER A 37 3.93 50.91 -28.85
C SER A 37 2.86 50.64 -27.79
N ILE A 38 1.86 49.81 -28.11
CA ILE A 38 0.79 49.44 -27.18
C ILE A 38 1.24 48.27 -26.29
N ALA A 39 1.89 47.27 -26.89
CA ALA A 39 2.48 46.12 -26.21
C ALA A 39 3.63 45.54 -27.06
N ASN A 40 4.35 44.57 -26.51
CA ASN A 40 5.47 43.89 -27.17
C ASN A 40 5.10 42.53 -27.77
N GLY A 41 3.80 42.27 -27.96
CA GLY A 41 3.32 40.97 -28.41
C GLY A 41 1.87 40.70 -28.02
N LEU A 42 1.42 39.50 -28.35
CA LEU A 42 0.07 39.00 -28.16
C LEU A 42 0.10 37.63 -27.46
N ILE A 43 -0.64 37.50 -26.36
CA ILE A 43 -0.86 36.20 -25.69
C ILE A 43 -2.34 35.85 -25.79
N ILE A 44 -2.63 34.65 -26.28
CA ILE A 44 -3.98 34.13 -26.47
C ILE A 44 -4.16 32.91 -25.57
N PHE A 45 -5.11 33.00 -24.65
CA PHE A 45 -5.57 31.87 -23.85
C PHE A 45 -6.88 31.35 -24.44
N TRP A 46 -6.87 30.10 -24.89
CA TRP A 46 -8.07 29.41 -25.35
C TRP A 46 -8.46 28.34 -24.34
N ASP A 47 -9.47 28.68 -23.53
CA ASP A 47 -10.06 27.77 -22.54
C ASP A 47 -11.07 26.79 -23.18
N GLU A 48 -11.32 25.64 -22.53
CA GLU A 48 -12.26 24.60 -22.98
C GLU A 48 -11.94 24.03 -24.39
N PHE A 49 -10.65 23.98 -24.75
CA PHE A 49 -10.18 23.45 -26.03
C PHE A 49 -10.54 21.96 -26.26
N THR A 50 -10.92 21.24 -25.19
CA THR A 50 -11.43 19.86 -25.22
C THR A 50 -12.58 19.68 -26.21
N SER A 51 -13.53 20.62 -26.25
CA SER A 51 -14.69 20.58 -27.17
C SER A 51 -14.27 20.72 -28.64
N VAL A 52 -13.20 21.48 -28.88
CA VAL A 52 -12.59 21.63 -30.19
C VAL A 52 -11.85 20.36 -30.56
N MET A 53 -11.11 19.74 -29.63
CA MET A 53 -10.44 18.45 -29.84
C MET A 53 -11.40 17.36 -30.34
N ASP A 54 -12.59 17.25 -29.76
CA ASP A 54 -13.57 16.23 -30.17
C ASP A 54 -14.09 16.44 -31.61
N THR A 55 -14.07 17.69 -32.08
CA THR A 55 -14.54 18.13 -33.41
C THR A 55 -13.40 18.46 -34.38
N LEU A 56 -12.13 18.23 -34.00
CA LEU A 56 -10.96 18.54 -34.82
C LEU A 56 -11.03 17.75 -36.15
N LYS A 57 -11.03 18.51 -37.24
CA LYS A 57 -10.76 18.05 -38.61
C LYS A 57 -9.38 18.57 -39.03
N SER A 58 -8.79 17.97 -40.06
CA SER A 58 -7.48 18.35 -40.63
C SER A 58 -7.29 19.86 -40.79
N ASP A 59 -8.34 20.58 -41.20
CA ASP A 59 -8.27 22.01 -41.50
C ASP A 59 -8.05 22.87 -40.26
N ARG A 60 -8.58 22.46 -39.09
CA ARG A 60 -8.37 23.19 -37.82
C ARG A 60 -6.99 22.90 -37.21
N ILE A 61 -6.47 21.69 -37.42
CA ILE A 61 -5.12 21.31 -36.99
C ILE A 61 -4.09 22.12 -37.78
N ASN A 62 -4.26 22.21 -39.10
CA ASN A 62 -3.40 23.03 -39.96
C ASN A 62 -3.41 24.50 -39.53
N LEU A 63 -4.56 25.04 -39.14
CA LEU A 63 -4.64 26.41 -38.63
C LEU A 63 -3.81 26.61 -37.36
N LEU A 64 -3.93 25.71 -36.39
CA LEU A 64 -3.17 25.78 -35.13
C LEU A 64 -1.67 25.61 -35.36
N GLN A 65 -1.28 24.71 -36.27
CA GLN A 65 0.11 24.56 -36.69
C GLN A 65 0.65 25.84 -37.34
N ASN A 66 -0.11 26.48 -38.22
CA ASN A 66 0.29 27.74 -38.84
C ASN A 66 0.50 28.86 -37.81
N ILE A 67 -0.34 28.93 -36.77
CA ILE A 67 -0.16 29.89 -35.68
C ILE A 67 1.12 29.57 -34.88
N ALA A 68 1.34 28.30 -34.52
CA ALA A 68 2.54 27.87 -33.81
C ALA A 68 3.83 28.14 -34.59
N GLU A 69 3.83 27.98 -35.92
CA GLU A 69 4.98 28.33 -36.76
C GLU A 69 5.23 29.84 -36.80
N LYS A 70 4.18 30.68 -36.81
CA LYS A 70 4.34 32.14 -36.71
C LYS A 70 4.89 32.57 -35.36
N SER A 71 4.52 31.90 -34.27
CA SER A 71 5.04 32.15 -32.93
C SER A 71 6.56 31.98 -32.79
N GLN A 72 7.25 31.34 -33.74
CA GLN A 72 8.72 31.24 -33.73
C GLN A 72 9.41 32.54 -34.17
N HIS A 73 8.71 33.39 -34.92
CA HIS A 73 9.27 34.60 -35.54
C HIS A 73 8.52 35.88 -35.19
N HIS A 74 7.38 35.77 -34.52
CA HIS A 74 6.53 36.85 -34.05
C HIS A 74 6.24 36.65 -32.55
N ASN A 75 6.02 37.74 -31.80
CA ASN A 75 5.73 37.66 -30.36
C ASN A 75 4.27 37.28 -30.10
N ILE A 76 3.83 36.16 -30.67
CA ILE A 76 2.49 35.61 -30.54
C ILE A 76 2.59 34.31 -29.73
N PHE A 77 1.85 34.20 -28.64
CA PHE A 77 1.84 33.01 -27.80
C PHE A 77 0.43 32.45 -27.70
N LEU A 78 0.27 31.16 -27.98
CA LEU A 78 -1.02 30.47 -27.95
C LEU A 78 -1.00 29.39 -26.85
N PHE A 79 -1.85 29.58 -25.85
CA PHE A 79 -2.08 28.63 -24.77
C PHE A 79 -3.42 27.93 -24.99
N LEU A 80 -3.38 26.62 -25.18
CA LEU A 80 -4.57 25.78 -25.36
C LEU A 80 -4.82 25.02 -24.06
N ILE A 81 -5.95 25.26 -23.41
CA ILE A 81 -6.29 24.63 -22.13
C ILE A 81 -7.30 23.51 -22.41
N SER A 82 -6.92 22.27 -22.09
CA SER A 82 -7.77 21.09 -22.25
C SER A 82 -7.82 20.26 -20.96
N HIS A 83 -8.94 19.57 -20.76
CA HIS A 83 -9.20 18.71 -19.61
C HIS A 83 -8.86 17.22 -19.87
N ARG A 84 -8.29 16.89 -21.04
CA ARG A 84 -7.87 15.52 -21.38
C ARG A 84 -6.36 15.38 -21.35
N VAL A 85 -5.90 14.28 -20.77
CA VAL A 85 -4.55 13.75 -20.97
C VAL A 85 -4.62 12.79 -22.17
N GLU A 86 -3.66 12.87 -23.09
CA GLU A 86 -3.63 12.14 -24.39
C GLU A 86 -3.96 10.63 -24.31
N ALA A 87 -3.76 10.00 -23.16
CA ALA A 87 -3.96 8.57 -22.92
C ALA A 87 -5.41 8.04 -23.05
N GLN A 88 -6.42 8.90 -23.22
CA GLN A 88 -7.83 8.49 -23.29
C GLN A 88 -8.41 8.34 -24.71
N SER A 89 -7.65 8.62 -25.78
CA SER A 89 -8.13 8.46 -27.16
C SER A 89 -7.65 7.14 -27.79
N THR A 90 -8.55 6.16 -27.92
CA THR A 90 -8.28 4.85 -28.57
C THR A 90 -8.52 4.84 -30.09
N ASP A 91 -8.86 5.98 -30.70
CA ASP A 91 -9.22 6.08 -32.12
C ASP A 91 -8.11 6.67 -33.01
N ASN A 92 -8.26 6.52 -34.34
CA ASN A 92 -7.40 7.12 -35.38
C ASN A 92 -7.14 8.64 -35.22
N LYS A 93 -7.96 9.35 -34.44
CA LYS A 93 -7.77 10.75 -34.02
C LYS A 93 -6.53 10.96 -33.12
N ALA A 94 -6.07 9.94 -32.41
CA ALA A 94 -4.87 9.98 -31.59
C ALA A 94 -3.64 10.36 -32.41
N LYS A 95 -3.51 9.87 -33.65
CA LYS A 95 -2.38 10.19 -34.54
C LYS A 95 -2.33 11.67 -34.95
N ASP A 96 -3.50 12.28 -35.15
CA ASP A 96 -3.61 13.69 -35.55
C ASP A 96 -3.40 14.62 -34.35
N ILE A 97 -3.82 14.19 -33.14
CA ILE A 97 -3.52 14.88 -31.88
C ILE A 97 -2.01 14.80 -31.58
N THR A 98 -1.39 13.63 -31.66
CA THR A 98 0.07 13.48 -31.43
C THR A 98 0.91 14.37 -32.37
N LYS A 99 0.52 14.48 -33.65
CA LYS A 99 1.18 15.39 -34.61
C LYS A 99 1.03 16.87 -34.27
N MET A 100 -0.04 17.24 -33.60
CA MET A 100 -0.24 18.61 -33.10
C MET A 100 0.61 18.83 -31.85
N SER A 101 0.62 17.87 -30.92
CA SER A 101 1.40 17.90 -29.68
C SER A 101 2.91 18.04 -29.92
N ASP A 102 3.47 17.51 -31.03
CA ASP A 102 4.87 17.73 -31.41
C ASP A 102 5.29 19.22 -31.56
N ARG A 103 4.31 20.13 -31.69
CA ARG A 103 4.54 21.59 -31.86
C ARG A 103 4.14 22.43 -30.64
N PHE A 104 3.61 21.81 -29.59
CA PHE A 104 3.20 22.47 -28.36
C PHE A 104 3.93 21.85 -27.16
N ASP A 105 4.32 22.68 -26.20
CA ASP A 105 4.80 22.18 -24.91
C ASP A 105 3.59 21.79 -24.05
N GLU A 106 3.41 20.48 -23.82
CA GLU A 106 2.34 19.99 -22.94
C GLU A 106 2.72 20.22 -21.47
N ILE A 107 1.93 21.02 -20.77
CA ILE A 107 2.08 21.28 -19.34
C ILE A 107 0.88 20.66 -18.61
N ASP A 108 1.15 19.59 -17.87
CA ASP A 108 0.16 18.95 -16.98
C ASP A 108 -0.12 19.88 -15.79
N TYR A 109 -1.24 20.61 -15.84
CA TYR A 109 -1.69 21.49 -14.76
C TYR A 109 -2.55 20.70 -13.77
N LYS A 110 -1.98 20.38 -12.61
CA LYS A 110 -2.70 19.80 -11.46
C LYS A 110 -2.96 20.88 -10.43
N MET A 111 -4.18 20.89 -9.88
CA MET A 111 -4.45 21.72 -8.73
C MET A 111 -3.67 21.18 -7.55
N ASP A 112 -2.93 22.07 -6.89
CA ASP A 112 -2.36 21.77 -5.59
C ASP A 112 -3.50 21.68 -4.55
N SER A 113 -3.29 20.87 -3.51
CA SER A 113 -4.30 20.62 -2.49
C SER A 113 -4.71 21.89 -1.72
N LEU A 114 -3.81 22.86 -1.56
CA LEU A 114 -4.08 24.12 -0.85
C LEU A 114 -5.15 24.95 -1.59
N SER A 115 -4.97 25.10 -2.91
CA SER A 115 -5.94 25.78 -3.77
C SER A 115 -7.31 25.11 -3.72
N THR A 116 -7.36 23.78 -3.67
CA THR A 116 -8.62 23.04 -3.55
C THR A 116 -9.31 23.29 -2.20
N TYR A 117 -8.57 23.30 -1.09
CA TYR A 117 -9.14 23.62 0.23
C TYR A 117 -9.70 25.05 0.28
N LEU A 118 -9.02 26.01 -0.35
CA LEU A 118 -9.52 27.38 -0.47
C LEU A 118 -10.84 27.44 -1.25
N ILE A 119 -10.93 26.73 -2.38
CA ILE A 119 -12.17 26.64 -3.17
C ILE A 119 -13.31 26.08 -2.32
N MET A 120 -13.09 24.96 -1.63
CA MET A 120 -14.08 24.35 -0.73
C MET A 120 -14.53 25.33 0.36
N ARG A 121 -13.58 26.03 0.98
CA ARG A 121 -13.91 26.98 2.06
C ARG A 121 -14.75 28.15 1.54
N HIS A 122 -14.48 28.63 0.33
CA HIS A 122 -15.23 29.72 -0.29
C HIS A 122 -16.63 29.31 -0.77
N SER A 123 -16.93 28.01 -0.88
CA SER A 123 -18.27 27.52 -1.26
C SER A 123 -19.34 27.74 -0.20
N PHE A 124 -18.98 28.05 1.04
CA PHE A 124 -19.96 28.29 2.10
C PHE A 124 -19.56 29.45 3.02
N THR A 125 -20.57 30.08 3.62
CA THR A 125 -20.40 31.20 4.56
C THR A 125 -21.21 30.94 5.82
N ILE A 126 -20.71 31.45 6.94
CA ILE A 126 -21.45 31.45 8.21
C ILE A 126 -22.30 32.73 8.22
N PRO A 127 -23.63 32.64 8.40
CA PRO A 127 -24.55 33.73 8.09
C PRO A 127 -24.42 34.93 9.06
N ASP A 128 -24.12 34.69 10.33
CA ASP A 128 -24.14 35.73 11.37
C ASP A 128 -23.15 35.45 12.52
N ILE A 129 -23.05 36.41 13.44
CA ILE A 129 -22.10 36.37 14.57
C ILE A 129 -22.44 35.26 15.57
N GLU A 130 -23.72 35.02 15.85
CA GLU A 130 -24.15 33.98 16.80
C GLU A 130 -23.83 32.60 16.23
N SER A 131 -24.15 32.36 14.97
CA SER A 131 -23.77 31.15 14.23
C SER A 131 -22.25 30.95 14.22
N ASN A 132 -21.47 32.03 14.11
CA ASN A 132 -20.00 31.96 14.15
C ASN A 132 -19.45 31.58 15.52
N GLU A 133 -20.06 32.05 16.61
CA GLU A 133 -19.68 31.64 17.97
C GLU A 133 -20.03 30.16 18.22
N GLN A 134 -21.19 29.69 17.74
CA GLN A 134 -21.55 28.27 17.79
C GLN A 134 -20.55 27.42 16.99
N PHE A 135 -20.16 27.88 15.80
CA PHE A 135 -19.14 27.19 14.99
C PHE A 135 -17.78 27.11 15.69
N LYS A 136 -17.33 28.20 16.35
CA LYS A 136 -16.10 28.17 17.16
C LYS A 136 -16.20 27.20 18.33
N ALA A 137 -17.33 27.18 19.02
CA ALA A 137 -17.57 26.24 20.12
C ALA A 137 -17.50 24.78 19.64
N PHE A 138 -18.15 24.49 18.51
CA PHE A 138 -18.07 23.19 17.84
C PHE A 138 -16.63 22.81 17.48
N LYS A 139 -15.87 23.73 16.85
CA LYS A 139 -14.46 23.49 16.52
C LYS A 139 -13.63 23.16 17.76
N ASN A 140 -13.84 23.86 18.88
CA ASN A 140 -13.10 23.59 20.12
C ASN A 140 -13.36 22.18 20.68
N ILE A 141 -14.52 21.59 20.40
CA ILE A 141 -14.86 20.21 20.79
C ILE A 141 -14.22 19.19 19.84
N VAL A 142 -14.24 19.46 18.54
CA VAL A 142 -13.80 18.50 17.50
C VAL A 142 -12.28 18.51 17.33
N LEU A 143 -11.64 19.68 17.28
CA LEU A 143 -10.21 19.82 16.97
C LEU A 143 -9.28 18.95 17.83
N PRO A 144 -9.48 18.82 19.16
CA PRO A 144 -8.65 17.92 19.98
C PRO A 144 -8.76 16.45 19.58
N LYS A 145 -9.90 16.02 19.02
CA LYS A 145 -10.15 14.62 18.61
C LYS A 145 -9.52 14.29 17.25
N ILE A 146 -9.19 15.30 16.43
CA ILE A 146 -8.67 15.14 15.07
C ILE A 146 -7.24 15.68 14.89
N GLY A 147 -6.58 16.11 15.97
CA GLY A 147 -5.23 16.69 15.92
C GLY A 147 -4.21 15.76 15.27
N GLU A 148 -4.17 14.49 15.70
CA GLU A 148 -3.27 13.48 15.12
C GLU A 148 -3.55 13.23 13.63
N VAL A 149 -4.82 13.30 13.21
CA VAL A 149 -5.20 13.12 11.81
C VAL A 149 -4.70 14.28 10.95
N LEU A 150 -4.80 15.51 11.45
CA LEU A 150 -4.29 16.69 10.76
C LEU A 150 -2.77 16.62 10.60
N ASP A 151 -2.04 16.21 11.64
CA ASP A 151 -0.59 16.04 11.55
C ASP A 151 -0.21 14.91 10.59
N PHE A 152 -0.95 13.79 10.61
CA PHE A 152 -0.73 12.65 9.72
C PHE A 152 -0.94 13.01 8.24
N LEU A 153 -1.99 13.78 7.92
CA LEU A 153 -2.31 14.17 6.54
C LEU A 153 -1.37 15.24 5.97
N THR A 154 -0.88 16.14 6.82
CA THR A 154 -0.13 17.34 6.39
C THR A 154 1.37 17.24 6.67
N HIS A 155 1.81 16.14 7.29
CA HIS A 155 3.16 15.98 7.84
C HIS A 155 3.59 17.19 8.70
N GLY A 156 2.64 17.80 9.42
CA GLY A 156 2.84 18.96 10.28
C GLY A 156 2.90 20.32 9.55
N ASN A 157 2.49 20.42 8.29
CA ASN A 157 2.43 21.70 7.57
C ASN A 157 1.35 22.62 8.15
N ALA A 158 1.78 23.66 8.87
CA ALA A 158 0.89 24.59 9.59
C ALA A 158 -0.11 25.32 8.68
N GLU A 159 0.27 25.63 7.43
CA GLU A 159 -0.61 26.33 6.48
C GLU A 159 -1.75 25.40 6.05
N GLN A 160 -1.43 24.19 5.60
CA GLN A 160 -2.44 23.19 5.24
C GLN A 160 -3.36 22.84 6.40
N VAL A 161 -2.80 22.69 7.60
CA VAL A 161 -3.58 22.48 8.83
C VAL A 161 -4.56 23.63 9.05
N GLY A 162 -4.13 24.88 8.82
CA GLY A 162 -4.98 26.06 8.91
C GLY A 162 -6.19 25.97 7.98
N HIS A 163 -5.99 25.64 6.71
CA HIS A 163 -7.07 25.55 5.74
C HIS A 163 -8.04 24.39 6.00
N ILE A 164 -7.52 23.20 6.29
CA ILE A 164 -8.36 22.01 6.51
C ILE A 164 -9.27 22.19 7.75
N LYS A 165 -8.78 22.83 8.82
CA LYS A 165 -9.58 23.10 10.03
C LYS A 165 -10.75 24.05 9.77
N GLU A 166 -10.69 24.89 8.75
CA GLU A 166 -11.79 25.79 8.39
C GLU A 166 -12.89 25.09 7.57
N LEU A 167 -12.69 23.84 7.14
CA LEU A 167 -13.66 23.07 6.36
C LEU A 167 -14.65 22.27 7.22
N LEU A 168 -14.48 22.23 8.55
CA LEU A 168 -15.44 21.60 9.45
C LEU A 168 -16.86 22.13 9.18
N PRO A 169 -17.91 21.29 9.21
CA PRO A 169 -17.95 19.90 9.69
C PRO A 169 -17.47 18.82 8.69
N MET A 170 -16.86 19.20 7.55
CA MET A 170 -16.16 18.24 6.70
C MET A 170 -14.96 17.65 7.42
N HIS A 171 -14.92 16.31 7.53
CA HIS A 171 -13.81 15.63 8.21
C HIS A 171 -12.49 15.87 7.45
N PRO A 172 -11.34 16.07 8.13
CA PRO A 172 -10.05 16.34 7.47
C PRO A 172 -9.67 15.34 6.38
N TYR A 173 -9.93 14.05 6.61
CA TYR A 173 -9.67 13.00 5.62
C TYR A 173 -10.60 13.10 4.41
N THR A 174 -11.85 13.55 4.59
CA THR A 174 -12.79 13.80 3.48
C THR A 174 -12.31 14.96 2.64
N ALA A 175 -11.84 16.05 3.26
CA ALA A 175 -11.27 17.19 2.54
C ALA A 175 -10.03 16.75 1.72
N PHE A 176 -9.12 16.01 2.37
CA PHE A 176 -7.93 15.45 1.70
C PHE A 176 -8.32 14.58 0.50
N LEU A 177 -9.16 13.56 0.71
CA LEU A 177 -9.59 12.67 -0.37
C LEU A 177 -10.35 13.42 -1.47
N CYS A 178 -11.21 14.38 -1.13
CA CYS A 178 -11.92 15.17 -2.14
C CYS A 178 -10.94 15.99 -2.99
N SER A 179 -9.90 16.58 -2.39
CA SER A 179 -8.85 17.30 -3.13
C SER A 179 -8.10 16.37 -4.08
N GLU A 180 -7.79 15.17 -3.60
CA GLU A 180 -7.10 14.14 -4.37
C GLU A 180 -7.97 13.60 -5.51
N VAL A 181 -9.23 13.25 -5.27
CA VAL A 181 -10.19 12.73 -6.27
C VAL A 181 -10.45 13.72 -7.39
N SER A 182 -10.50 15.02 -7.07
CA SER A 182 -10.77 16.08 -8.06
C SER A 182 -9.77 16.07 -9.22
N ASN A 183 -8.52 15.71 -8.96
CA ASN A 183 -7.47 15.66 -9.98
C ASN A 183 -7.63 14.48 -10.96
N PHE A 184 -8.48 13.49 -10.66
CA PHE A 184 -8.66 12.29 -11.49
C PHE A 184 -10.03 12.19 -12.14
N ILE A 185 -11.06 12.81 -11.56
CA ILE A 185 -12.43 12.77 -12.06
C ILE A 185 -12.78 14.12 -12.70
N GLY A 186 -12.60 14.19 -14.03
CA GLY A 186 -13.13 15.18 -14.97
C GLY A 186 -13.29 16.63 -14.46
N SER A 187 -12.36 17.53 -14.84
CA SER A 187 -12.32 18.96 -14.47
C SER A 187 -12.36 19.22 -12.95
N SER A 188 -11.18 19.22 -12.33
CA SER A 188 -10.98 19.27 -10.88
C SER A 188 -11.82 20.32 -10.14
N ASN A 189 -11.81 21.57 -10.58
CA ASN A 189 -12.56 22.64 -9.90
C ASN A 189 -14.07 22.43 -9.98
N ARG A 190 -14.59 21.95 -11.11
CA ARG A 190 -16.02 21.75 -11.30
C ARG A 190 -16.53 20.60 -10.43
N SER A 191 -15.75 19.53 -10.30
CA SER A 191 -16.12 18.37 -9.47
C SER A 191 -16.18 18.72 -7.99
N VAL A 192 -15.21 19.48 -7.47
CA VAL A 192 -15.21 19.95 -6.08
C VAL A 192 -16.38 20.89 -5.82
N ILE A 193 -16.58 21.90 -6.68
CA ILE A 193 -17.68 22.85 -6.52
C ILE A 193 -19.04 22.13 -6.60
N LYS A 194 -19.20 21.18 -7.52
CA LYS A 194 -20.40 20.34 -7.59
C LYS A 194 -20.62 19.57 -6.29
N PHE A 195 -19.60 18.91 -5.76
CA PHE A 195 -19.71 18.20 -4.48
C PHE A 195 -20.11 19.12 -3.32
N MET A 196 -19.58 20.35 -3.29
CA MET A 196 -19.93 21.32 -2.25
C MET A 196 -21.39 21.80 -2.32
N HIS A 197 -21.97 21.88 -3.52
CA HIS A 197 -23.33 22.37 -3.78
C HIS A 197 -24.32 21.28 -4.20
N ASP A 198 -24.00 20.02 -3.94
CA ASP A 198 -24.87 18.90 -4.28
C ASP A 198 -25.85 18.63 -3.13
N GLY A 199 -27.14 18.82 -3.43
CA GLY A 199 -28.24 18.69 -2.47
C GLY A 199 -28.68 17.25 -2.22
N ASP A 200 -28.18 16.26 -2.97
CA ASP A 200 -28.57 14.86 -2.84
C ASP A 200 -27.56 14.04 -2.01
N SER A 201 -26.27 14.20 -2.27
CA SER A 201 -25.19 13.35 -1.74
C SER A 201 -23.93 14.11 -1.29
N GLY A 202 -23.85 15.41 -1.57
CA GLY A 202 -22.71 16.26 -1.26
C GLY A 202 -22.79 17.01 0.06
N PHE A 203 -22.00 18.10 0.16
CA PHE A 203 -21.87 18.86 1.40
C PHE A 203 -23.16 19.61 1.77
N GLU A 204 -23.86 20.17 0.78
CA GLU A 204 -25.17 20.79 1.00
C GLU A 204 -26.20 19.78 1.55
N ALA A 205 -26.25 18.57 1.00
CA ALA A 205 -27.08 17.49 1.52
C ALA A 205 -26.77 17.16 2.99
N PHE A 206 -25.48 17.09 3.35
CA PHE A 206 -25.05 16.85 4.71
C PHE A 206 -25.50 17.96 5.67
N LEU A 207 -25.33 19.23 5.30
CA LEU A 207 -25.79 20.36 6.12
C LEU A 207 -27.32 20.41 6.26
N ASN A 208 -28.07 19.92 5.28
CA ASN A 208 -29.53 19.89 5.36
C ASN A 208 -30.08 18.68 6.16
N ASN A 209 -29.23 17.78 6.65
CA ASN A 209 -29.64 16.60 7.41
C ASN A 209 -29.64 16.88 8.93
N GLU A 210 -30.81 17.18 9.49
CA GLU A 210 -30.97 17.47 10.92
C GLU A 210 -30.50 16.32 11.85
N ASN A 211 -30.56 15.07 11.38
CA ASN A 211 -30.14 13.90 12.17
C ASN A 211 -28.63 13.86 12.45
N CYS A 212 -27.84 14.69 11.77
CA CYS A 212 -26.39 14.75 11.96
C CYS A 212 -25.99 15.59 13.19
N TYR A 213 -26.85 16.51 13.63
CA TYR A 213 -26.51 17.51 14.65
C TYR A 213 -26.47 16.97 16.07
N ASP A 214 -27.40 16.08 16.44
CA ASP A 214 -27.53 15.58 17.82
C ASP A 214 -26.51 14.48 18.17
N VAL A 215 -25.72 14.02 17.20
CA VAL A 215 -24.83 12.84 17.34
C VAL A 215 -23.38 13.14 17.00
N ASP A 216 -22.98 14.41 17.02
CA ASP A 216 -21.62 14.87 16.69
C ASP A 216 -21.10 14.28 15.35
N MET A 217 -21.96 14.16 14.34
CA MET A 217 -21.58 13.54 13.07
C MET A 217 -20.70 14.50 12.27
N LEU A 218 -19.61 13.97 11.70
CA LEU A 218 -18.79 14.69 10.72
C LEU A 218 -19.09 14.14 9.33
N MET A 219 -18.88 14.97 8.30
CA MET A 219 -18.99 14.49 6.92
C MET A 219 -17.72 13.68 6.60
N THR A 220 -17.84 12.36 6.73
CA THR A 220 -16.76 11.39 6.50
C THR A 220 -16.69 10.96 5.03
N ALA A 221 -15.61 10.26 4.69
CA ALA A 221 -15.23 10.00 3.30
C ALA A 221 -16.19 9.10 2.52
N ASP A 222 -17.06 8.34 3.19
CA ASP A 222 -18.12 7.55 2.55
C ASP A 222 -19.07 8.40 1.68
N THR A 223 -19.25 9.67 2.02
CA THR A 223 -20.03 10.61 1.19
C THR A 223 -19.42 10.81 -0.20
N LEU A 224 -18.09 10.76 -0.32
CA LEU A 224 -17.41 10.82 -1.61
C LEU A 224 -17.67 9.55 -2.44
N TRP A 225 -17.82 8.39 -1.79
CA TRP A 225 -18.21 7.17 -2.49
C TRP A 225 -19.58 7.34 -3.15
N ASP A 226 -20.56 7.86 -2.39
CA ASP A 226 -21.93 8.06 -2.90
C ASP A 226 -21.97 9.10 -4.03
N PHE A 227 -21.32 10.24 -3.85
CA PHE A 227 -21.28 11.31 -4.87
C PHE A 227 -20.60 10.85 -6.16
N PHE A 228 -19.48 10.12 -6.08
CA PHE A 228 -18.75 9.64 -7.25
C PHE A 228 -19.19 8.26 -7.73
N TYR A 229 -20.16 7.62 -7.08
CA TYR A 229 -20.65 6.28 -7.46
C TYR A 229 -21.04 6.18 -8.94
N PRO A 230 -21.79 7.13 -9.55
CA PRO A 230 -22.11 7.06 -10.97
C PRO A 230 -20.87 7.08 -11.88
N THR A 231 -19.80 7.74 -11.44
CA THR A 231 -18.52 7.75 -12.16
C THR A 231 -17.82 6.40 -12.03
N PHE A 232 -17.84 5.79 -10.85
CA PHE A 232 -17.27 4.47 -10.64
C PHE A 232 -18.05 3.36 -11.34
N ASP A 233 -19.37 3.44 -11.39
CA ASP A 233 -20.22 2.46 -12.07
C ASP A 233 -20.02 2.50 -13.60
N ALA A 234 -19.73 3.68 -14.15
CA ALA A 234 -19.39 3.86 -15.56
C ALA A 234 -17.92 3.52 -15.90
N ASP A 235 -17.02 3.42 -14.91
CA ASP A 235 -15.59 3.15 -15.11
C ASP A 235 -15.32 1.62 -15.11
N PRO A 236 -14.90 1.02 -16.24
CA PRO A 236 -14.58 -0.41 -16.31
C PRO A 236 -13.53 -0.87 -15.28
N ALA A 237 -12.63 0.04 -14.86
CA ALA A 237 -11.62 -0.26 -13.85
C ALA A 237 -12.19 -0.40 -12.43
N SER A 238 -13.41 0.07 -12.19
CA SER A 238 -14.07 0.09 -10.89
C SER A 238 -15.13 -1.00 -10.71
N VAL A 239 -15.40 -1.81 -11.74
CA VAL A 239 -16.45 -2.85 -11.75
C VAL A 239 -16.34 -3.83 -10.58
N THR A 240 -15.13 -4.18 -10.16
CA THR A 240 -14.94 -5.06 -8.99
C THR A 240 -15.49 -4.42 -7.71
N PHE A 241 -15.23 -3.13 -7.51
CA PHE A 241 -15.62 -2.43 -6.28
C PHE A 241 -17.12 -2.16 -6.25
N THR A 242 -17.71 -1.73 -7.38
CA THR A 242 -19.17 -1.53 -7.50
C THR A 242 -19.92 -2.86 -7.42
N GLY A 243 -19.41 -3.92 -8.04
CA GLY A 243 -19.96 -5.26 -7.92
C GLY A 243 -19.94 -5.79 -6.48
N LEU A 244 -18.86 -5.54 -5.73
CA LEU A 244 -18.76 -5.92 -4.33
C LEU A 244 -19.73 -5.11 -3.45
N PHE A 245 -19.84 -3.80 -3.70
CA PHE A 245 -20.82 -2.94 -3.03
C PHE A 245 -22.23 -3.47 -3.21
N ASN A 246 -22.68 -3.65 -4.45
CA ASN A 246 -24.02 -4.14 -4.79
C ASN A 246 -24.31 -5.53 -4.21
N SER A 247 -23.30 -6.39 -4.06
CA SER A 247 -23.46 -7.75 -3.53
C SER A 247 -23.64 -7.79 -2.01
N PHE A 248 -23.10 -6.81 -1.29
CA PHE A 248 -23.02 -6.84 0.18
C PHE A 248 -23.70 -5.65 0.86
N GLU A 249 -24.15 -4.64 0.13
CA GLU A 249 -24.77 -3.42 0.65
C GLU A 249 -25.87 -3.75 1.66
N ASP A 250 -26.88 -4.53 1.29
CA ASP A 250 -28.00 -4.88 2.15
C ASP A 250 -27.55 -5.63 3.42
N LYS A 251 -26.59 -6.55 3.27
CA LYS A 251 -26.05 -7.35 4.38
C LYS A 251 -25.32 -6.47 5.40
N VAL A 252 -24.50 -5.53 4.91
CA VAL A 252 -23.74 -4.60 5.75
C VAL A 252 -24.67 -3.57 6.39
N ARG A 253 -25.61 -3.01 5.61
CA ARG A 253 -26.62 -2.05 6.08
C ARG A 253 -27.48 -2.63 7.19
N ALA A 254 -27.80 -3.93 7.15
CA ALA A 254 -28.53 -4.61 8.22
C ALA A 254 -27.79 -4.62 9.58
N GLN A 255 -26.47 -4.42 9.62
CA GLN A 255 -25.71 -4.25 10.87
C GLN A 255 -25.70 -2.81 11.39
N GLY A 256 -26.17 -1.86 10.58
CA GLY A 256 -26.33 -0.45 10.93
C GLY A 256 -25.54 0.48 10.01
N GLU A 257 -25.95 1.75 10.00
CA GLU A 257 -25.41 2.77 9.09
C GLU A 257 -23.89 2.96 9.25
N ASP A 258 -23.35 2.92 10.47
CA ASP A 258 -21.90 3.05 10.68
C ASP A 258 -21.11 1.91 10.01
N HIS A 259 -21.66 0.70 9.92
CA HIS A 259 -21.03 -0.40 9.17
C HIS A 259 -20.97 -0.10 7.68
N LEU A 260 -22.06 0.44 7.13
CA LEU A 260 -22.13 0.82 5.72
C LEU A 260 -21.15 1.96 5.39
N ARG A 261 -21.04 2.97 6.27
CA ARG A 261 -20.09 4.08 6.12
C ARG A 261 -18.63 3.57 6.06
N VAL A 262 -18.24 2.70 7.00
CA VAL A 262 -16.88 2.13 7.01
C VAL A 262 -16.63 1.25 5.78
N PHE A 263 -17.63 0.46 5.35
CA PHE A 263 -17.52 -0.36 4.13
C PHE A 263 -17.31 0.50 2.87
N LYS A 264 -18.08 1.58 2.71
CA LYS A 264 -17.92 2.55 1.62
C LYS A 264 -16.55 3.22 1.63
N ALA A 265 -16.01 3.55 2.81
CA ALA A 265 -14.66 4.11 2.94
C ALA A 265 -13.57 3.14 2.42
N ILE A 266 -13.69 1.83 2.71
CA ILE A 266 -12.76 0.81 2.18
C ILE A 266 -12.86 0.73 0.66
N LEU A 267 -14.08 0.70 0.11
CA LEU A 267 -14.32 0.67 -1.33
C LEU A 267 -13.72 1.90 -2.02
N LEU A 268 -13.92 3.08 -1.44
CA LEU A 268 -13.37 4.34 -1.95
C LEU A 268 -11.84 4.28 -2.01
N LEU A 269 -11.16 3.91 -0.91
CA LEU A 269 -9.71 3.78 -0.90
C LEU A 269 -9.20 2.78 -1.95
N ASN A 270 -9.90 1.66 -2.15
CA ASN A 270 -9.52 0.68 -3.16
C ASN A 270 -9.75 1.18 -4.60
N ALA A 271 -10.83 1.92 -4.87
CA ALA A 271 -11.10 2.53 -6.17
C ALA A 271 -10.11 3.65 -6.50
N LEU A 272 -9.64 4.36 -5.46
CA LEU A 272 -8.73 5.48 -5.58
C LEU A 272 -7.27 5.03 -5.65
N SER A 273 -6.82 4.16 -4.75
CA SER A 273 -5.40 3.84 -4.56
C SER A 273 -4.59 3.53 -5.82
N PRO A 274 -5.09 2.80 -6.86
CA PRO A 274 -4.32 2.55 -8.08
C PRO A 274 -4.02 3.83 -8.88
N LYS A 275 -4.84 4.87 -8.69
CA LYS A 275 -4.71 6.16 -9.38
C LYS A 275 -3.69 7.08 -8.69
N PHE A 276 -3.32 6.81 -7.42
CA PHE A 276 -2.39 7.62 -6.65
C PHE A 276 -0.98 7.02 -6.61
N LYS A 277 -0.01 7.77 -7.14
CA LYS A 277 1.42 7.40 -7.08
C LYS A 277 2.16 8.05 -5.91
N LYS A 278 1.55 9.04 -5.24
CA LYS A 278 2.12 9.77 -4.09
C LYS A 278 1.38 9.40 -2.82
N SER A 279 2.07 9.43 -1.68
CA SER A 279 1.48 9.24 -0.33
C SER A 279 0.70 7.93 -0.16
N ILE A 280 1.28 6.81 -0.63
CA ILE A 280 0.68 5.46 -0.55
C ILE A 280 0.24 5.12 0.88
N GLU A 281 0.99 5.57 1.89
CA GLU A 281 0.67 5.37 3.30
C GLU A 281 -0.68 5.98 3.73
N LEU A 282 -1.10 7.09 3.09
CA LEU A 282 -2.38 7.79 3.36
C LEU A 282 -3.56 7.16 2.59
N MET A 283 -3.29 6.28 1.64
CA MET A 283 -4.30 5.67 0.77
C MET A 283 -4.44 4.16 0.97
N THR A 284 -3.60 3.58 1.82
CA THR A 284 -3.59 2.14 2.08
C THR A 284 -4.76 1.80 3.02
N PRO A 285 -5.71 0.94 2.60
CA PRO A 285 -6.89 0.62 3.39
C PRO A 285 -6.52 -0.32 4.56
N ASN A 286 -5.90 0.19 5.61
CA ASN A 286 -5.54 -0.55 6.82
C ASN A 286 -6.23 0.02 8.06
N ASP A 287 -6.11 -0.68 9.19
CA ASP A 287 -6.73 -0.29 10.46
C ASP A 287 -6.38 1.15 10.89
N ASN A 288 -5.14 1.60 10.67
CA ASN A 288 -4.70 2.94 11.07
C ASN A 288 -5.39 4.03 10.23
N VAL A 289 -5.32 3.91 8.90
CA VAL A 289 -5.93 4.85 7.96
C VAL A 289 -7.44 4.91 8.17
N LEU A 290 -8.11 3.76 8.31
CA LEU A 290 -9.55 3.71 8.53
C LEU A 290 -9.95 4.28 9.90
N ARG A 291 -9.15 4.09 10.97
CA ARG A 291 -9.37 4.79 12.25
C ARG A 291 -9.26 6.31 12.10
N CYS A 292 -8.24 6.79 11.36
CA CYS A 292 -8.04 8.21 11.10
C CYS A 292 -9.19 8.81 10.29
N MET A 293 -9.75 8.09 9.31
CA MET A 293 -10.85 8.57 8.47
C MET A 293 -12.15 8.89 9.22
N PHE A 294 -12.33 8.29 10.40
CA PHE A 294 -13.50 8.49 11.25
C PHE A 294 -13.15 9.15 12.59
N ALA A 295 -11.95 9.73 12.75
CA ALA A 295 -11.56 10.37 14.01
C ALA A 295 -12.52 11.52 14.37
N GLY A 296 -12.94 11.57 15.64
CA GLY A 296 -13.90 12.57 16.11
C GLY A 296 -15.34 12.38 15.63
N ASP A 297 -15.63 11.50 14.67
CA ASP A 297 -16.98 11.11 14.25
C ASP A 297 -17.59 10.08 15.21
N ARG A 298 -18.94 9.98 15.23
CA ARG A 298 -19.69 9.00 16.02
C ARG A 298 -19.26 7.53 15.80
N ALA A 299 -18.78 7.20 14.61
CA ALA A 299 -18.37 5.84 14.26
C ALA A 299 -16.97 5.48 14.79
N HIS A 300 -16.16 6.46 15.22
CA HIS A 300 -14.74 6.29 15.57
C HIS A 300 -14.48 5.11 16.51
N SER A 301 -15.28 5.02 17.59
CA SER A 301 -15.11 4.02 18.64
C SER A 301 -15.40 2.59 18.19
N LYS A 302 -16.19 2.42 17.12
CA LYS A 302 -16.64 1.11 16.61
C LYS A 302 -15.90 0.66 15.36
N VAL A 303 -15.07 1.52 14.75
CA VAL A 303 -14.43 1.23 13.45
C VAL A 303 -13.78 -0.15 13.46
N ILE A 304 -13.08 -0.53 14.51
CA ILE A 304 -12.28 -1.76 14.53
C ILE A 304 -13.14 -3.00 14.68
N ASP A 305 -14.21 -2.91 15.47
CA ASP A 305 -15.20 -3.98 15.56
C ASP A 305 -15.88 -4.18 14.20
N ILE A 306 -16.19 -3.09 13.49
CA ILE A 306 -16.73 -3.12 12.14
C ILE A 306 -15.73 -3.77 11.16
N LEU A 307 -14.45 -3.39 11.23
CA LEU A 307 -13.40 -3.97 10.39
C LEU A 307 -13.21 -5.47 10.64
N ASN A 308 -13.27 -5.91 11.90
CA ASN A 308 -13.24 -7.32 12.26
C ASN A 308 -14.48 -8.05 11.72
N TYR A 309 -15.68 -7.46 11.85
CA TYR A 309 -16.90 -8.02 11.27
C TYR A 309 -16.77 -8.25 9.76
N LEU A 310 -16.26 -7.26 9.01
CA LEU A 310 -16.09 -7.37 7.55
C LEU A 310 -15.11 -8.50 7.16
N ASP A 311 -14.02 -8.66 7.92
CA ASP A 311 -12.98 -9.69 7.71
C ASP A 311 -13.48 -11.11 8.06
N GLU A 312 -14.15 -11.24 9.20
CA GLU A 312 -14.71 -12.51 9.68
C GLU A 312 -15.84 -13.00 8.78
N ASN A 313 -16.71 -12.10 8.31
CA ASN A 313 -17.84 -12.42 7.43
C ASN A 313 -17.46 -12.53 5.95
N LYS A 314 -16.17 -12.45 5.61
CA LYS A 314 -15.64 -12.56 4.25
C LYS A 314 -16.28 -11.57 3.27
N ILE A 315 -16.60 -10.37 3.75
CA ILE A 315 -17.10 -9.26 2.93
C ILE A 315 -15.90 -8.55 2.29
N VAL A 316 -14.96 -8.08 3.11
CA VAL A 316 -13.63 -7.64 2.68
C VAL A 316 -12.61 -8.21 3.66
N VAL A 317 -11.70 -9.04 3.15
CA VAL A 317 -10.77 -9.81 3.98
C VAL A 317 -9.45 -9.05 4.12
N ARG A 318 -8.88 -9.03 5.33
CA ARG A 318 -7.53 -8.49 5.56
C ARG A 318 -6.48 -9.39 4.94
N ASP A 319 -5.56 -8.79 4.20
CA ASP A 319 -4.39 -9.48 3.70
C ASP A 319 -3.35 -9.75 4.80
N ILE A 320 -2.14 -10.08 4.37
CA ILE A 320 -1.03 -10.46 5.25
C ILE A 320 -0.41 -9.26 5.98
N PHE A 321 -0.58 -8.07 5.41
CA PHE A 321 -0.10 -6.79 5.91
C PHE A 321 -1.17 -6.09 6.75
N GLY A 322 -2.35 -6.69 6.90
CA GLY A 322 -3.49 -6.11 7.61
C GLY A 322 -4.26 -5.10 6.75
N GLU A 323 -4.13 -5.19 5.42
CA GLU A 323 -4.77 -4.29 4.47
C GLU A 323 -6.03 -4.92 3.87
N PHE A 324 -7.10 -4.13 3.73
CA PHE A 324 -8.37 -4.49 3.11
C PHE A 324 -8.31 -4.27 1.58
N LYS A 325 -7.32 -4.85 0.92
CA LYS A 325 -7.16 -4.74 -0.54
C LYS A 325 -8.14 -5.64 -1.29
N ILE A 326 -8.99 -5.04 -2.12
CA ILE A 326 -9.96 -5.75 -2.96
C ILE A 326 -9.33 -6.02 -4.33
N ARG A 327 -9.30 -7.28 -4.74
CA ARG A 327 -8.73 -7.72 -6.03
C ARG A 327 -9.83 -8.20 -6.97
N GLY A 328 -9.72 -7.85 -8.25
CA GLY A 328 -10.72 -8.14 -9.28
C GLY A 328 -10.78 -9.58 -9.81
N THR A 329 -9.95 -10.48 -9.30
CA THR A 329 -9.91 -11.86 -9.79
C THR A 329 -10.70 -12.79 -8.88
N SER A 330 -11.95 -13.06 -9.26
CA SER A 330 -12.70 -14.19 -8.73
C SER A 330 -12.23 -15.47 -9.41
N TYR A 331 -11.09 -16.01 -8.97
CA TYR A 331 -10.68 -17.35 -9.36
C TYR A 331 -11.76 -18.36 -8.98
N ASN A 332 -11.92 -19.42 -9.78
CA ASN A 332 -12.90 -20.46 -9.54
C ASN A 332 -12.65 -21.09 -8.16
N GLN A 333 -13.65 -21.00 -7.26
CA GLN A 333 -13.49 -21.46 -5.88
C GLN A 333 -13.23 -22.97 -5.76
N ASN A 334 -13.73 -23.79 -6.70
CA ASN A 334 -13.45 -25.22 -6.71
C ASN A 334 -11.99 -25.51 -7.08
N GLU A 335 -11.46 -24.78 -8.07
CA GLU A 335 -10.04 -24.85 -8.45
C GLU A 335 -9.16 -24.39 -7.29
N MET A 336 -9.50 -23.25 -6.67
CA MET A 336 -8.82 -22.72 -5.49
C MET A 336 -8.82 -23.70 -4.32
N ASN A 337 -9.97 -24.31 -3.99
CA ASN A 337 -10.08 -25.28 -2.90
C ASN A 337 -9.24 -26.53 -3.14
N LYS A 338 -9.27 -27.06 -4.37
CA LYS A 338 -8.40 -28.18 -4.75
C LYS A 338 -6.93 -27.78 -4.60
N ARG A 339 -6.57 -26.57 -5.05
CA ARG A 339 -5.19 -26.10 -4.94
C ARG A 339 -4.74 -25.95 -3.48
N ARG A 340 -5.58 -25.41 -2.60
CA ARG A 340 -5.30 -25.34 -1.16
C ARG A 340 -4.99 -26.72 -0.57
N GLN A 341 -5.74 -27.76 -0.93
CA GLN A 341 -5.49 -29.12 -0.46
C GLN A 341 -4.15 -29.69 -0.96
N ASP A 342 -3.81 -29.44 -2.23
CA ASP A 342 -2.52 -29.83 -2.80
C ASP A 342 -1.36 -29.15 -2.05
N GLU A 343 -1.49 -27.84 -1.79
CA GLU A 343 -0.46 -27.07 -1.09
C GLU A 343 -0.36 -27.47 0.39
N GLN A 344 -1.47 -27.75 1.08
CA GLN A 344 -1.44 -28.29 2.45
C GLN A 344 -0.69 -29.63 2.52
N SER A 345 -0.84 -30.47 1.49
CA SER A 345 -0.14 -31.75 1.41
C SER A 345 1.36 -31.57 1.19
N ALA A 346 1.75 -30.57 0.38
CA ALA A 346 3.16 -30.23 0.13
C ALA A 346 3.83 -29.58 1.36
N TYR A 347 3.11 -28.69 2.04
CA TYR A 347 3.61 -27.91 3.19
C TYR A 347 3.16 -28.45 4.54
N LYS A 348 2.99 -29.77 4.66
CA LYS A 348 2.52 -30.46 5.86
C LYS A 348 3.45 -30.36 7.10
N THR A 349 4.66 -29.87 6.94
CA THR A 349 5.71 -29.84 7.97
C THR A 349 6.28 -28.43 8.11
N SER A 350 6.65 -28.02 9.33
CA SER A 350 7.33 -26.75 9.58
C SER A 350 8.61 -26.61 8.74
N ILE A 351 9.29 -27.72 8.45
CA ILE A 351 10.47 -27.73 7.57
C ILE A 351 10.12 -27.48 6.11
N SER A 352 9.04 -28.05 5.58
CA SER A 352 8.63 -27.74 4.20
C SER A 352 8.16 -26.31 4.04
N VAL A 353 7.56 -25.71 5.08
CA VAL A 353 7.27 -24.25 5.11
C VAL A 353 8.57 -23.44 5.14
N LEU A 354 9.53 -23.79 5.99
CA LEU A 354 10.83 -23.11 6.05
C LEU A 354 11.59 -23.20 4.72
N ASP A 355 11.52 -24.35 4.05
CA ASP A 355 12.15 -24.58 2.74
C ASP A 355 11.55 -23.73 1.62
N TYR A 356 10.34 -23.18 1.80
CA TYR A 356 9.75 -22.23 0.86
C TYR A 356 10.57 -20.94 0.77
N ASP A 357 11.12 -20.46 1.89
CA ASP A 357 11.95 -19.26 1.94
C ASP A 357 13.40 -19.57 2.33
N THR A 358 14.21 -19.87 1.30
CA THR A 358 15.63 -20.20 1.46
C THR A 358 16.43 -19.11 2.15
N VAL A 359 16.08 -17.83 1.95
CA VAL A 359 16.76 -16.69 2.58
C VAL A 359 16.59 -16.73 4.10
N SER A 360 15.36 -16.89 4.61
CA SER A 360 15.14 -16.99 6.06
C SER A 360 15.75 -18.26 6.67
N LYS A 361 15.78 -19.37 5.91
CA LYS A 361 16.47 -20.59 6.34
C LYS A 361 17.98 -20.39 6.47
N GLU A 362 18.61 -19.72 5.50
CA GLU A 362 20.03 -19.40 5.53
C GLU A 362 20.36 -18.41 6.65
N ASP A 363 19.52 -17.40 6.87
CA ASP A 363 19.65 -16.45 7.98
C ASP A 363 19.64 -17.17 9.34
N LEU A 364 18.68 -18.07 9.57
CA LEU A 364 18.61 -18.86 10.80
C LEU A 364 19.81 -19.81 10.94
N GLY A 365 20.26 -20.43 9.85
CA GLY A 365 21.48 -21.25 9.83
C GLY A 365 22.76 -20.45 10.11
N GLY A 366 22.79 -19.17 9.72
CA GLY A 366 23.89 -18.24 9.95
C GLY A 366 24.25 -18.03 11.41
N LEU A 367 23.31 -18.27 12.34
CA LEU A 367 23.55 -18.22 13.78
C LEU A 367 24.64 -19.19 14.25
N PHE A 368 24.93 -20.24 13.46
CA PHE A 368 25.89 -21.28 13.83
C PHE A 368 27.16 -21.24 12.97
N GLN A 369 27.45 -20.10 12.34
CA GLN A 369 28.65 -19.91 11.55
C GLN A 369 29.90 -19.82 12.43
N ILE A 370 30.90 -20.69 12.16
CA ILE A 370 32.15 -20.69 12.90
C ILE A 370 32.94 -19.39 12.71
N GLY A 371 33.49 -18.88 13.82
CA GLY A 371 34.36 -17.72 13.85
C GLY A 371 33.62 -16.39 13.78
N VAL A 372 32.28 -16.46 13.62
CA VAL A 372 31.35 -15.34 13.73
C VAL A 372 30.56 -15.49 15.03
N SER A 373 29.76 -16.55 15.12
CA SER A 373 28.81 -16.76 16.22
C SER A 373 29.19 -17.94 17.12
N VAL A 374 29.74 -19.01 16.56
CA VAL A 374 30.21 -20.19 17.32
C VAL A 374 31.73 -20.35 17.25
N LYS A 375 32.32 -20.89 18.32
CA LYS A 375 33.78 -21.11 18.43
C LYS A 375 34.26 -22.42 17.78
N ARG A 376 33.36 -23.38 17.58
CA ARG A 376 33.64 -24.71 17.03
C ARG A 376 32.76 -24.96 15.82
N GLU A 377 33.21 -25.82 14.92
CA GLU A 377 32.40 -26.30 13.81
C GLU A 377 31.11 -26.96 14.32
N THR A 378 30.00 -26.30 14.05
CA THR A 378 28.65 -26.74 14.42
C THR A 378 27.91 -27.21 13.18
N ALA A 379 27.44 -28.45 13.19
CA ALA A 379 26.50 -28.95 12.21
C ALA A 379 25.10 -28.71 12.74
N VAL A 380 24.24 -28.05 11.96
CA VAL A 380 22.85 -27.77 12.31
C VAL A 380 21.95 -28.46 11.31
N GLN A 381 20.91 -29.09 11.82
CA GLN A 381 19.84 -29.62 10.99
C GLN A 381 18.50 -29.23 11.60
N PHE A 382 17.60 -28.74 10.75
CA PHE A 382 16.24 -28.39 11.13
C PHE A 382 15.31 -29.61 11.03
N PHE A 383 14.45 -29.78 12.03
CA PHE A 383 13.49 -30.87 12.18
C PHE A 383 12.08 -30.35 12.45
N SER A 384 11.09 -31.13 12.02
CA SER A 384 9.67 -30.80 12.21
C SER A 384 9.13 -31.48 13.46
N CYS A 385 8.34 -30.78 14.27
CA CYS A 385 7.59 -31.41 15.36
C CYS A 385 6.47 -32.33 14.84
N GLU A 386 5.99 -32.08 13.61
CA GLU A 386 4.95 -32.85 12.92
C GLU A 386 5.45 -34.23 12.42
N ASP A 387 6.76 -34.45 12.37
CA ASP A 387 7.35 -35.72 11.94
C ASP A 387 7.12 -36.82 13.00
N SER A 388 6.89 -38.06 12.55
CA SER A 388 6.74 -39.20 13.45
C SER A 388 8.02 -39.50 14.24
N GLU A 389 7.89 -40.07 15.44
CA GLU A 389 9.04 -40.43 16.29
C GLU A 389 10.04 -41.34 15.56
N GLN A 390 9.55 -42.34 14.81
CA GLN A 390 10.39 -43.26 14.05
C GLN A 390 11.22 -42.53 12.98
N LEU A 391 10.62 -41.57 12.28
CA LEU A 391 11.30 -40.79 11.26
C LEU A 391 12.37 -39.89 11.87
N LEU A 392 12.03 -39.20 12.97
CA LEU A 392 12.98 -38.36 13.71
C LEU A 392 14.18 -39.16 14.20
N ARG A 393 13.95 -40.30 14.86
CA ARG A 393 15.02 -41.20 15.34
C ARG A 393 15.96 -41.62 14.20
N SER A 394 15.40 -42.04 13.07
CA SER A 394 16.18 -42.44 11.89
C SER A 394 17.06 -41.29 11.37
N ARG A 395 16.48 -40.08 11.25
CA ARG A 395 17.22 -38.90 10.77
C ARG A 395 18.28 -38.43 11.77
N LEU A 396 17.98 -38.46 13.07
CA LEU A 396 18.93 -38.08 14.13
C LEU A 396 20.12 -39.04 14.18
N ASN A 397 19.88 -40.36 14.12
CA ASN A 397 20.96 -41.36 14.05
C ASN A 397 21.90 -41.11 12.86
N LYS A 398 21.34 -40.81 11.68
CA LYS A 398 22.14 -40.46 10.50
C LYS A 398 22.92 -39.17 10.70
N PHE A 399 22.29 -38.15 11.30
CA PHE A 399 22.88 -36.84 11.52
C PHE A 399 24.06 -36.89 12.51
N THR A 400 23.91 -37.61 13.63
CA THR A 400 24.96 -37.73 14.66
C THR A 400 26.10 -38.65 14.23
N SER A 401 25.85 -39.62 13.34
CA SER A 401 26.88 -40.49 12.79
C SER A 401 27.80 -39.78 11.79
N ASP A 402 27.34 -38.69 11.18
CA ASP A 402 28.11 -37.89 10.23
C ASP A 402 28.98 -36.86 10.97
N LYS A 403 30.26 -36.79 10.64
CA LYS A 403 31.24 -35.82 11.20
C LYS A 403 31.30 -35.82 12.76
N PRO A 404 31.89 -36.85 13.38
CA PRO A 404 31.92 -37.00 14.84
C PRO A 404 32.66 -35.88 15.59
N ASN A 405 33.48 -35.08 14.89
CA ASN A 405 34.23 -33.97 15.48
C ASN A 405 33.44 -32.66 15.55
N TYR A 406 32.26 -32.61 14.92
CA TYR A 406 31.38 -31.43 14.90
C TYR A 406 30.45 -31.46 16.09
N MET A 407 30.06 -30.28 16.56
CA MET A 407 28.95 -30.16 17.49
C MET A 407 27.65 -30.27 16.71
N HIS A 408 26.81 -31.25 17.03
CA HIS A 408 25.51 -31.43 16.38
C HIS A 408 24.42 -30.67 17.11
N VAL A 409 23.66 -29.88 16.36
CA VAL A 409 22.49 -29.15 16.84
C VAL A 409 21.28 -29.58 16.02
N ALA A 410 20.33 -30.26 16.66
CA ALA A 410 19.04 -30.59 16.08
C ALA A 410 18.03 -29.51 16.49
N PHE A 411 17.58 -28.71 15.52
CA PHE A 411 16.72 -27.56 15.76
C PHE A 411 15.28 -27.87 15.35
N PHE A 412 14.38 -27.94 16.31
CA PHE A 412 12.98 -28.30 16.11
C PHE A 412 12.08 -27.08 15.99
N LEU A 413 11.24 -27.11 14.97
CA LEU A 413 10.26 -26.09 14.63
C LEU A 413 8.87 -26.74 14.58
N ALA A 414 7.83 -25.99 14.94
CA ALA A 414 6.46 -26.46 14.96
C ALA A 414 5.53 -25.49 14.20
N LEU A 415 4.51 -26.04 13.55
CA LEU A 415 3.44 -25.29 12.92
C LEU A 415 2.45 -24.75 13.96
N ASP A 416 2.21 -25.51 15.03
CA ASP A 416 1.24 -25.18 16.09
C ASP A 416 1.73 -25.59 17.48
N GLU A 417 1.09 -25.00 18.49
CA GLU A 417 1.39 -25.20 19.91
C GLU A 417 1.20 -26.66 20.34
N GLU A 418 0.18 -27.36 19.83
CA GLU A 418 -0.16 -28.72 20.24
C GLU A 418 0.97 -29.69 19.85
N ASN A 419 1.41 -29.63 18.60
CA ASN A 419 2.53 -30.43 18.11
C ASN A 419 3.83 -30.10 18.85
N ARG A 420 4.08 -28.82 19.17
CA ARG A 420 5.25 -28.39 19.97
C ARG A 420 5.23 -29.03 21.36
N GLU A 421 4.10 -28.95 22.05
CA GLU A 421 3.92 -29.47 23.41
C GLU A 421 4.08 -30.98 23.46
N ILE A 422 3.44 -31.71 22.55
CA ILE A 422 3.58 -33.17 22.43
C ILE A 422 5.05 -33.55 22.22
N LYS A 423 5.79 -32.79 21.39
CA LYS A 423 7.20 -33.07 21.11
C LYS A 423 8.14 -32.75 22.26
N SER A 424 7.84 -31.76 23.10
CA SER A 424 8.72 -31.35 24.21
C SER A 424 9.12 -32.52 25.11
N THR A 425 8.17 -33.39 25.47
CA THR A 425 8.40 -34.56 26.32
C THR A 425 9.26 -35.61 25.60
N LEU A 426 9.00 -35.84 24.31
CA LEU A 426 9.75 -36.76 23.48
C LEU A 426 11.20 -36.31 23.31
N LEU A 427 11.42 -35.02 23.04
CA LEU A 427 12.75 -34.45 22.84
C LEU A 427 13.61 -34.49 24.10
N ASN A 428 13.01 -34.32 25.28
CA ASN A 428 13.72 -34.52 26.54
C ASN A 428 14.21 -35.98 26.70
N ASN A 429 13.40 -36.97 26.29
CA ASN A 429 13.82 -38.37 26.29
C ASN A 429 14.93 -38.64 25.28
N PHE A 430 14.85 -38.08 24.07
CA PHE A 430 15.92 -38.18 23.08
C PHE A 430 17.23 -37.61 23.58
N SER A 431 17.22 -36.53 24.37
CA SER A 431 18.44 -35.96 24.93
C SER A 431 19.22 -36.90 25.85
N LYS A 432 18.57 -37.96 26.37
CA LYS A 432 19.20 -39.01 27.18
C LYS A 432 19.75 -40.15 26.34
N GLU A 433 19.25 -40.32 25.12
CA GLU A 433 19.63 -41.39 24.20
C GLU A 433 20.76 -40.94 23.25
N PHE A 434 20.68 -39.72 22.75
CA PHE A 434 21.68 -39.14 21.84
C PHE A 434 22.71 -38.34 22.64
N GLU A 435 23.71 -39.05 23.16
CA GLU A 435 24.83 -38.43 23.85
C GLU A 435 25.54 -37.42 22.92
N ASN A 436 25.85 -36.24 23.45
CA ASN A 436 26.52 -35.12 22.72
C ASN A 436 25.68 -34.39 21.66
N LEU A 437 24.39 -34.72 21.50
CA LEU A 437 23.48 -33.96 20.63
C LEU A 437 22.82 -32.81 21.42
N VAL A 438 22.92 -31.58 20.91
CA VAL A 438 22.12 -30.46 21.43
C VAL A 438 20.80 -30.41 20.70
N ILE A 439 19.71 -30.60 21.43
CA ILE A 439 18.35 -30.53 20.90
C ILE A 439 17.76 -29.17 21.28
N VAL A 440 17.41 -28.36 20.29
CA VAL A 440 16.79 -27.04 20.46
C VAL A 440 15.32 -27.16 20.04
N LEU A 441 14.41 -26.66 20.85
CA LEU A 441 12.99 -26.51 20.54
C LEU A 441 12.62 -25.04 20.67
N ALA A 442 12.23 -24.39 19.58
CA ALA A 442 11.76 -23.00 19.61
C ALA A 442 10.40 -22.91 20.31
N GLU A 443 10.18 -21.85 21.10
CA GLU A 443 8.84 -21.59 21.67
C GLU A 443 7.90 -20.99 20.61
N GLU A 444 8.41 -20.18 19.69
CA GLU A 444 7.61 -19.63 18.59
C GLU A 444 7.17 -20.72 17.60
N THR A 445 5.87 -20.80 17.33
CA THR A 445 5.29 -21.66 16.28
C THR A 445 4.93 -20.83 15.06
N PHE A 446 4.64 -21.48 13.93
CA PHE A 446 4.13 -20.75 12.77
C PHE A 446 2.70 -20.20 12.99
N SER A 447 1.95 -20.78 13.93
CA SER A 447 0.51 -20.59 14.17
C SER A 447 -0.40 -21.13 13.05
N ILE A 448 -1.54 -21.71 13.46
CA ILE A 448 -2.57 -22.21 12.52
C ILE A 448 -3.11 -21.08 11.62
N GLN A 449 -3.26 -19.87 12.17
CA GLN A 449 -3.78 -18.72 11.41
C GLN A 449 -2.80 -18.29 10.31
N ALA A 450 -1.51 -18.12 10.63
CA ALA A 450 -0.53 -17.74 9.62
C ALA A 450 -0.29 -18.88 8.62
N TYR A 451 -0.33 -20.15 9.07
CA TYR A 451 -0.27 -21.32 8.20
C TYR A 451 -1.37 -21.31 7.13
N ASN A 452 -2.63 -21.12 7.53
CA ASN A 452 -3.74 -21.07 6.58
C ASN A 452 -3.59 -19.93 5.57
N LYS A 453 -3.18 -18.74 6.03
CA LYS A 453 -2.93 -17.59 5.13
C LYS A 453 -1.74 -17.82 4.19
N PHE A 454 -0.69 -18.50 4.66
CA PHE A 454 0.44 -18.90 3.83
C PHE A 454 0.00 -19.87 2.73
N ILE A 455 -0.76 -20.91 3.07
CA ILE A 455 -1.34 -21.84 2.10
C ILE A 455 -2.20 -21.11 1.08
N ASP A 456 -3.06 -20.18 1.53
CA ASP A 456 -3.90 -19.38 0.65
C ASP A 456 -3.06 -18.54 -0.33
N ALA A 457 -1.99 -17.89 0.14
CA ALA A 457 -1.10 -17.10 -0.70
C ALA A 457 -0.40 -17.98 -1.75
N VAL A 458 0.16 -19.13 -1.35
CA VAL A 458 0.82 -20.05 -2.28
C VAL A 458 -0.15 -20.62 -3.31
N ALA A 459 -1.35 -21.02 -2.87
CA ALA A 459 -2.40 -21.52 -3.76
C ALA A 459 -2.83 -20.45 -4.76
N THR A 460 -3.07 -19.22 -4.30
CA THR A 460 -3.51 -18.09 -5.14
C THR A 460 -2.43 -17.70 -6.14
N SER A 461 -1.15 -17.66 -5.73
CA SER A 461 -0.04 -17.39 -6.65
C SER A 461 0.01 -18.41 -7.80
N LYS A 462 -0.15 -19.70 -7.47
CA LYS A 462 -0.14 -20.78 -8.47
C LYS A 462 -1.35 -20.77 -9.40
N VAL A 463 -2.54 -20.45 -8.90
CA VAL A 463 -3.73 -20.29 -9.74
C VAL A 463 -3.62 -19.03 -10.59
N ALA A 464 -3.17 -17.90 -10.04
CA ALA A 464 -2.91 -16.70 -10.83
C ALA A 464 -1.94 -16.98 -11.99
N ARG A 465 -0.87 -17.73 -11.73
CA ARG A 465 0.10 -18.14 -12.74
C ARG A 465 -0.50 -19.09 -13.79
N SER A 466 -1.42 -19.99 -13.42
CA SER A 466 -2.11 -20.86 -14.39
C SER A 466 -3.08 -20.09 -15.30
N HIS A 467 -3.63 -18.98 -14.80
CA HIS A 467 -4.48 -18.06 -15.56
C HIS A 467 -3.69 -16.91 -16.24
N PHE A 468 -2.36 -17.05 -16.35
CA PHE A 468 -1.45 -16.07 -16.98
C PHE A 468 -1.45 -14.67 -16.34
N ASN A 469 -1.89 -14.55 -15.09
CA ASN A 469 -1.82 -13.30 -14.31
C ASN A 469 -0.50 -13.21 -13.52
N GLU A 470 0.59 -12.92 -14.23
CA GLU A 470 1.94 -12.97 -13.64
C GLU A 470 2.20 -11.88 -12.59
N SER A 471 1.55 -10.71 -12.71
CA SER A 471 1.71 -9.63 -11.72
C SER A 471 1.15 -10.05 -10.37
N GLU A 472 -0.07 -10.59 -10.36
CA GLU A 472 -0.71 -11.08 -9.14
C GLU A 472 -0.01 -12.33 -8.59
N ALA A 473 0.43 -13.24 -9.46
CA ALA A 473 1.19 -14.43 -9.07
C ALA A 473 2.44 -14.06 -8.27
N LYS A 474 3.21 -13.07 -8.75
CA LYS A 474 4.42 -12.59 -8.08
C LYS A 474 4.13 -11.90 -6.75
N GLU A 475 3.01 -11.19 -6.66
CA GLU A 475 2.62 -10.50 -5.43
C GLU A 475 2.26 -11.50 -4.32
N PHE A 476 1.45 -12.52 -4.64
CA PHE A 476 1.13 -13.57 -3.67
C PHE A 476 2.32 -14.47 -3.34
N GLU A 477 3.24 -14.69 -4.29
CA GLU A 477 4.52 -15.36 -4.04
C GLU A 477 5.34 -14.56 -3.02
N LYS A 478 5.47 -13.24 -3.22
CA LYS A 478 6.13 -12.34 -2.27
C LYS A 478 5.43 -12.35 -0.90
N ALA A 479 4.10 -12.41 -0.88
CA ALA A 479 3.33 -12.50 0.35
C ALA A 479 3.61 -13.80 1.12
N ALA A 480 3.68 -14.93 0.43
CA ALA A 480 4.04 -16.22 1.02
C ALA A 480 5.47 -16.19 1.62
N HIS A 481 6.45 -15.61 0.91
CA HIS A 481 7.80 -15.39 1.44
C HIS A 481 7.80 -14.51 2.70
N ALA A 482 7.00 -13.44 2.72
CA ALA A 482 6.90 -12.53 3.85
C ALA A 482 6.36 -13.21 5.12
N PHE A 483 5.45 -14.19 5.00
CA PHE A 483 4.99 -14.97 6.17
C PHE A 483 6.12 -15.75 6.82
N VAL A 484 6.93 -16.46 6.02
CA VAL A 484 8.07 -17.23 6.54
C VAL A 484 9.12 -16.30 7.13
N SER A 485 9.43 -15.18 6.46
CA SER A 485 10.38 -14.19 6.96
C SER A 485 9.94 -13.54 8.28
N LYS A 486 8.65 -13.21 8.41
CA LYS A 486 8.08 -12.68 9.65
C LYS A 486 8.17 -13.71 10.78
N TRP A 487 7.81 -14.97 10.51
CA TRP A 487 7.91 -16.04 11.48
C TRP A 487 9.34 -16.22 11.98
N ILE A 488 10.32 -16.27 11.09
CA ILE A 488 11.73 -16.44 11.46
C ILE A 488 12.24 -15.23 12.24
N THR A 489 11.81 -14.02 11.88
CA THR A 489 12.12 -12.82 12.65
C THR A 489 11.56 -12.90 14.07
N GLN A 490 10.30 -13.30 14.23
CA GLN A 490 9.68 -13.45 15.55
C GLN A 490 10.38 -14.54 16.37
N LEU A 491 10.66 -15.68 15.73
CA LEU A 491 11.34 -16.82 16.33
C LEU A 491 12.72 -16.43 16.89
N ARG A 492 13.52 -15.66 16.14
CA ARG A 492 14.86 -15.22 16.60
C ARG A 492 14.83 -14.40 17.89
N HIS A 493 13.80 -13.58 18.06
CA HIS A 493 13.62 -12.74 19.24
C HIS A 493 12.87 -13.44 20.38
N ASN A 494 12.32 -14.63 20.16
CA ASN A 494 11.62 -15.40 21.18
C ASN A 494 12.54 -16.39 21.90
N THR A 495 12.05 -16.95 23.00
CA THR A 495 12.77 -17.92 23.84
C THR A 495 12.74 -19.32 23.24
N TYR A 496 13.55 -20.21 23.83
CA TYR A 496 13.69 -21.59 23.39
C TYR A 496 13.94 -22.53 24.58
N ASN A 497 13.74 -23.82 24.33
CA ASN A 497 14.15 -24.91 25.20
C ASN A 497 15.33 -25.65 24.57
N VAL A 498 16.41 -25.81 25.32
CA VAL A 498 17.49 -26.74 24.94
C VAL A 498 17.49 -27.95 25.86
N TYR A 499 17.55 -29.14 25.27
CA TYR A 499 17.73 -30.40 25.96
C TYR A 499 19.10 -30.98 25.61
N PHE A 500 19.88 -31.30 26.64
CA PHE A 500 21.22 -31.85 26.48
C PHE A 500 21.56 -32.81 27.63
N ASN A 501 21.88 -34.07 27.31
CA ASN A 501 22.21 -35.12 28.28
C ASN A 501 21.20 -35.23 29.45
N GLY A 502 19.91 -35.07 29.17
CA GLY A 502 18.83 -35.14 30.18
C GLY A 502 18.62 -33.89 31.02
N GLU A 503 19.40 -32.82 30.81
CA GLU A 503 19.21 -31.51 31.42
C GLU A 503 18.49 -30.55 30.45
N SER A 504 17.70 -29.62 31.00
CA SER A 504 17.02 -28.58 30.23
C SER A 504 17.58 -27.17 30.52
N TYR A 505 17.65 -26.34 29.48
CA TYR A 505 18.17 -24.98 29.51
C TYR A 505 17.18 -24.03 28.84
N ARG A 506 16.98 -22.84 29.43
CA ARG A 506 16.09 -21.77 28.94
C ARG A 506 16.76 -20.41 29.12
N GLU A 507 17.87 -20.20 28.44
CA GLU A 507 18.73 -19.02 28.66
C GLU A 507 18.71 -18.10 27.45
N GLY A 508 17.85 -17.08 27.49
CA GLY A 508 17.80 -16.01 26.50
C GLY A 508 16.91 -16.30 25.29
N THR A 509 17.20 -15.59 24.20
CA THR A 509 16.49 -15.71 22.91
C THR A 509 17.28 -16.56 21.92
N ILE A 510 16.66 -16.98 20.82
CA ILE A 510 17.34 -17.81 19.80
C ILE A 510 18.58 -17.13 19.22
N ASP A 511 18.59 -15.80 19.08
CA ASP A 511 19.80 -15.04 18.71
C ASP A 511 20.97 -15.20 19.70
N GLN A 512 20.67 -15.51 20.96
CA GLN A 512 21.65 -15.71 22.04
C GLN A 512 22.02 -17.20 22.23
N LEU A 513 21.38 -18.12 21.51
CA LEU A 513 21.69 -19.55 21.56
C LEU A 513 23.19 -19.86 21.30
N PRO A 514 23.90 -19.18 20.37
CA PRO A 514 25.33 -19.41 20.18
C PRO A 514 26.17 -19.15 21.44
N ASP A 515 25.76 -18.23 22.33
CA ASP A 515 26.44 -17.98 23.59
C ASP A 515 26.27 -19.15 24.58
N LEU A 516 25.08 -19.75 24.64
CA LEU A 516 24.84 -20.96 25.43
C LEU A 516 25.72 -22.12 24.95
N LEU A 517 25.80 -22.32 23.62
CA LEU A 517 26.67 -23.33 23.02
C LEU A 517 28.13 -23.07 23.43
N ASN A 518 28.63 -21.86 23.19
CA ASN A 518 30.04 -21.50 23.39
C ASN A 518 30.48 -21.53 24.86
N ASN A 519 29.62 -21.13 25.78
CA ASN A 519 30.02 -20.87 27.17
C ASN A 519 29.68 -22.03 28.12
N LYS A 520 28.72 -22.89 27.78
CA LYS A 520 28.28 -24.00 28.64
C LYS A 520 28.36 -25.36 27.95
N LEU A 521 27.74 -25.52 26.78
CA LEU A 521 27.52 -26.85 26.21
C LEU A 521 28.76 -27.41 25.52
N CYS A 522 29.52 -26.58 24.78
CA CYS A 522 30.77 -26.99 24.13
C CYS A 522 31.78 -27.60 25.11
N ALA A 523 31.98 -26.98 26.28
CA ALA A 523 32.92 -27.45 27.29
C ALA A 523 32.51 -28.79 27.93
N LYS A 524 31.21 -29.13 27.93
CA LYS A 524 30.70 -30.41 28.41
C LYS A 524 30.94 -31.54 27.41
N ILE A 525 30.80 -31.27 26.11
CA ILE A 525 31.05 -32.26 25.05
C ILE A 525 32.56 -32.46 24.84
N TYR A 526 33.34 -31.37 24.89
CA TYR A 526 34.75 -31.35 24.52
C TYR A 526 35.60 -30.75 25.65
N ASN A 527 35.73 -31.50 26.73
CA ASN A 527 36.46 -31.12 27.94
C ASN A 527 37.95 -30.75 27.73
N MET A 528 38.57 -31.19 26.63
CA MET A 528 39.95 -30.90 26.26
C MET A 528 40.06 -30.00 25.00
N GLY A 529 38.94 -29.44 24.54
CA GLY A 529 38.87 -28.61 23.33
C GLY A 529 39.37 -27.18 23.56
N PHE A 530 39.71 -26.48 22.47
CA PHE A 530 40.23 -25.11 22.47
C PHE A 530 39.27 -24.10 23.14
N GLU A 531 37.98 -24.39 23.07
CA GLU A 531 36.85 -23.74 23.70
C GLU A 531 36.94 -23.65 25.24
N THR A 532 37.69 -24.54 25.89
CA THR A 532 37.89 -24.52 27.35
C THR A 532 38.95 -23.51 27.80
N MET A 533 39.73 -22.94 26.87
CA MET A 533 40.75 -21.95 27.20
C MET A 533 40.11 -20.56 27.40
N ARG A 534 40.44 -19.90 28.52
CA ARG A 534 40.06 -18.49 28.75
C ARG A 534 40.91 -17.58 27.88
N PHE A 535 40.33 -16.99 26.83
CA PHE A 535 41.04 -16.01 25.98
C PHE A 535 41.15 -14.64 26.66
N PRO A 536 42.27 -13.92 26.51
CA PRO A 536 42.40 -12.54 26.97
C PRO A 536 41.40 -11.63 26.23
N LYS A 537 40.82 -10.65 26.94
CA LYS A 537 39.75 -9.74 26.47
C LYS A 537 40.07 -8.93 25.20
N THR A 538 41.31 -8.96 24.69
CA THR A 538 41.80 -8.15 23.56
C THR A 538 41.96 -8.90 22.24
N VAL A 539 41.62 -10.20 22.15
CA VAL A 539 41.73 -10.97 20.90
C VAL A 539 40.35 -11.25 20.30
N THR A 540 40.04 -10.60 19.18
CA THR A 540 38.84 -10.87 18.37
C THR A 540 38.94 -12.26 17.73
N VAL A 541 37.88 -13.08 17.87
CA VAL A 541 37.79 -14.48 17.40
C VAL A 541 38.22 -14.66 15.93
N ARG A 542 37.97 -13.65 15.08
CA ARG A 542 38.39 -13.60 13.67
C ARG A 542 39.89 -13.80 13.41
N LYS A 543 40.78 -13.50 14.37
CA LYS A 543 42.24 -13.66 14.16
C LYS A 543 42.74 -15.10 14.36
N LEU A 544 41.98 -15.97 15.03
CA LEU A 544 42.41 -17.33 15.37
C LEU A 544 41.97 -18.38 14.35
N SER A 545 40.76 -18.27 13.78
CA SER A 545 40.24 -19.22 12.79
C SER A 545 41.13 -19.33 11.54
N ASN A 546 41.67 -18.20 11.07
CA ASN A 546 42.53 -18.18 9.88
C ASN A 546 43.95 -18.73 10.09
N LYS A 547 44.47 -18.77 11.32
CA LYS A 547 45.87 -19.17 11.58
C LYS A 547 46.03 -20.61 12.08
N TYR A 548 45.00 -21.17 12.74
CA TYR A 548 45.12 -22.48 13.40
C TYR A 548 44.15 -23.56 12.88
N CYS A 549 42.96 -23.23 12.35
CA CYS A 549 42.06 -24.27 11.80
C CYS A 549 42.51 -24.82 10.43
N ARG A 550 43.34 -24.11 9.66
CA ARG A 550 43.87 -24.60 8.37
C ARG A 550 45.16 -25.42 8.47
N ARG A 551 45.74 -25.60 9.66
CA ARG A 551 46.96 -26.40 9.87
C ARG A 551 46.72 -27.51 10.87
N LYS A 552 45.89 -28.50 10.50
CA LYS A 552 45.93 -29.88 11.03
C LYS A 552 45.07 -30.79 10.15
N THR A 553 45.55 -31.01 8.92
CA THR A 553 45.06 -32.09 8.03
C THR A 553 46.18 -33.07 7.70
N VAL A 554 47.24 -33.11 8.51
CA VAL A 554 48.32 -34.09 8.39
C VAL A 554 48.74 -34.46 9.80
N ILE A 555 48.25 -35.59 10.28
CA ILE A 555 48.98 -36.71 10.90
C ILE A 555 47.90 -37.67 11.43
N SER A 556 47.98 -38.89 10.88
CA SER A 556 47.30 -40.17 11.18
C SER A 556 46.60 -40.31 12.53
#